data_AF-A0A5A9ZVI4-F1
#
_entry.id   AF-A0A5A9ZVI4-F1
#
_cell.length_a   1.000
_cell.length_b   1.000
_cell.length_c   1.000
_cell.angle_alpha   90.00
_cell.angle_beta   90.00
_cell.angle_gamma   90.00
#
_symmetry.space_group_name_H-M   'P 1'
#
loop_
_entity.id
_entity.type
_entity.pdbx_description
1 polymer ?
#
loop_
_entity_poly.entity_id
_entity_poly.type
_entity_poly.pdbx_seq_one_letter_code
_entity_poly.pdbx_strand_id
1 'polypeptide(L)'
;PGAARYLVPALVAGAVAVGLGAYGNVHDPEGTAFNLAGFSSTSAVKSWLATVAVAFALLQLVSALMLYGRLPGPGWSGVLHRWSGRIAFLVAVPVAVHCLYALGYQTYEPRVLWHSLLGCFFFGAFSAKMLLLRAERLPGWLLPVVGGLVFSALTVVWLTSALWFFRTFGVTT
;
A
#
# COMPACT_ATOMS: atom_id res chain seq x y z
N PRO A 1 -15.62 -13.17 -23.28
CA PRO A 1 -15.36 -12.61 -21.94
C PRO A 1 -15.86 -11.14 -21.87
N GLY A 2 -16.94 -10.88 -21.11
CA GLY A 2 -17.58 -9.56 -21.12
C GLY A 2 -16.79 -8.50 -20.36
N ALA A 3 -16.77 -7.26 -20.87
CA ALA A 3 -16.12 -6.09 -20.28
C ALA A 3 -16.50 -5.86 -18.80
N ALA A 4 -17.70 -6.30 -18.39
CA ALA A 4 -18.19 -6.26 -17.01
C ALA A 4 -17.22 -6.88 -15.98
N ARG A 5 -16.43 -7.89 -16.39
CA ARG A 5 -15.48 -8.57 -15.51
C ARG A 5 -14.34 -7.68 -15.01
N TYR A 6 -13.94 -6.71 -15.82
CA TYR A 6 -12.88 -5.75 -15.47
C TYR A 6 -13.47 -4.45 -14.92
N LEU A 7 -14.71 -4.14 -15.31
CA LEU A 7 -15.43 -2.96 -14.89
C LEU A 7 -15.63 -2.94 -13.37
N VAL A 8 -16.09 -4.05 -12.76
CA VAL A 8 -16.33 -4.09 -11.31
C VAL A 8 -15.05 -3.84 -10.50
N PRO A 9 -13.92 -4.53 -10.72
CA PRO A 9 -12.66 -4.21 -10.05
C PRO A 9 -12.22 -2.77 -10.24
N ALA A 10 -12.35 -2.21 -11.45
CA ALA A 10 -11.96 -0.84 -11.76
C ALA A 10 -12.85 0.19 -11.03
N LEU A 11 -14.16 -0.02 -11.02
CA LEU A 11 -15.10 0.84 -10.30
C LEU A 11 -14.87 0.80 -8.80
N VAL A 12 -14.63 -0.38 -8.22
CA VAL A 12 -14.31 -0.51 -6.79
C VAL A 12 -12.99 0.18 -6.47
N ALA A 13 -11.96 0.04 -7.32
CA ALA A 13 -10.71 0.76 -7.14
C ALA A 13 -10.91 2.28 -7.14
N GLY A 14 -11.68 2.80 -8.10
CA GLY A 14 -12.02 4.21 -8.19
C GLY A 14 -12.80 4.69 -6.96
N ALA A 15 -13.83 3.96 -6.55
CA ALA A 15 -14.65 4.28 -5.39
C ALA A 15 -13.84 4.31 -4.09
N VAL A 16 -12.94 3.34 -3.88
CA VAL A 16 -12.05 3.32 -2.71
C VAL A 16 -11.07 4.49 -2.74
N ALA A 17 -10.41 4.74 -3.86
CA ALA A 17 -9.44 5.83 -3.96
C ALA A 17 -10.10 7.21 -3.77
N VAL A 18 -11.23 7.46 -4.44
CA VAL A 18 -11.99 8.72 -4.31
C VAL A 18 -12.59 8.85 -2.92
N GLY A 19 -13.15 7.78 -2.35
CA GLY A 19 -13.74 7.79 -1.02
C GLY A 19 -12.72 8.12 0.07
N LEU A 20 -11.54 7.52 0.02
CA LEU A 20 -10.45 7.85 0.94
C LEU A 20 -9.95 9.29 0.75
N GLY A 21 -9.79 9.74 -0.50
CA GLY A 21 -9.37 11.11 -0.79
C GLY A 21 -10.38 12.15 -0.30
N ALA A 22 -11.67 11.91 -0.56
CA ALA A 22 -12.76 12.77 -0.09
C ALA A 22 -12.83 12.78 1.44
N TYR A 23 -12.79 11.61 2.09
CA TYR A 23 -12.76 11.51 3.55
C TYR A 23 -11.58 12.30 4.14
N GLY A 24 -10.36 12.05 3.66
CA GLY A 24 -9.18 12.75 4.16
C GLY A 24 -9.21 14.25 3.91
N ASN A 25 -9.95 14.73 2.90
CA ASN A 25 -10.04 16.15 2.57
C ASN A 25 -11.06 16.89 3.46
N VAL A 26 -12.13 16.22 3.87
CA VAL A 26 -13.19 16.82 4.71
C VAL A 26 -13.03 16.52 6.20
N HIS A 27 -12.21 15.54 6.56
CA HIS A 27 -11.93 15.20 7.94
C HIS A 27 -10.92 16.18 8.56
N ASP A 28 -11.28 16.73 9.72
CA ASP A 28 -10.35 17.51 10.54
C ASP A 28 -9.27 16.60 11.15
N PRO A 29 -7.98 16.82 10.87
CA PRO A 29 -6.92 15.94 11.36
C PRO A 29 -6.79 15.96 12.88
N GLU A 30 -6.82 14.78 13.51
CA GLU A 30 -6.69 14.62 14.97
C GLU A 30 -5.27 14.95 15.49
N GLY A 31 -4.28 15.04 14.59
CA GLY A 31 -2.87 15.29 14.92
C GLY A 31 -2.11 14.07 15.43
N THR A 32 -2.78 13.12 16.09
CA THR A 32 -2.20 11.83 16.51
C THR A 32 -3.24 10.71 16.44
N ALA A 33 -2.87 9.56 15.89
CA ALA A 33 -3.73 8.37 15.89
C ALA A 33 -3.41 7.47 17.09
N PHE A 34 -2.17 6.99 17.19
CA PHE A 34 -1.67 6.27 18.36
C PHE A 34 -0.15 6.38 18.45
N ASN A 35 0.41 5.91 19.56
CA ASN A 35 1.85 5.74 19.72
C ASN A 35 2.11 4.34 20.32
N LEU A 36 3.30 3.79 20.10
CA LEU A 36 3.69 2.50 20.63
C LEU A 36 4.74 2.70 21.73
N ALA A 37 4.63 1.93 22.82
CA ALA A 37 5.63 1.96 23.87
C ALA A 37 7.02 1.62 23.28
N GLY A 38 8.02 2.45 23.59
CA GLY A 38 9.36 2.36 23.01
C GLY A 38 9.58 3.20 21.75
N PHE A 39 8.57 3.92 21.27
CA PHE A 39 8.73 4.90 20.19
C PHE A 39 8.68 6.35 20.68
N SER A 40 9.55 7.19 20.14
CA SER A 40 9.73 8.62 20.44
C SER A 40 8.64 9.49 19.85
N SER A 41 7.94 9.02 18.80
CA SER A 41 6.84 9.76 18.18
C SER A 41 5.92 8.89 17.33
N THR A 42 4.68 9.35 17.17
CA THR A 42 3.71 8.81 16.21
C THR A 42 4.26 8.77 14.77
N SER A 43 5.06 9.76 14.37
CA SER A 43 5.75 9.77 13.07
C SER A 43 6.80 8.69 12.93
N ALA A 44 7.52 8.36 14.01
CA ALA A 44 8.49 7.26 14.02
C ALA A 44 7.78 5.91 13.90
N VAL A 45 6.69 5.69 14.66
CA VAL A 45 5.83 4.49 14.51
C VAL A 45 5.37 4.32 13.07
N LYS A 46 4.77 5.36 12.48
CA LYS A 46 4.32 5.36 11.09
C LYS A 46 5.45 5.00 10.12
N SER A 47 6.63 5.59 10.30
CA SER A 47 7.77 5.42 9.39
C SER A 47 8.35 4.00 9.46
N TRP A 48 8.44 3.42 10.66
CA TRP A 48 8.88 2.03 10.83
C TRP A 48 7.86 1.02 10.31
N LEU A 49 6.57 1.20 10.60
CA LEU A 49 5.51 0.34 10.04
C LEU A 49 5.49 0.40 8.51
N ALA A 50 5.63 1.59 7.92
CA ALA A 50 5.72 1.73 6.47
C ALA A 50 6.94 1.00 5.89
N THR A 51 8.07 1.02 6.60
CA THR A 51 9.29 0.30 6.20
C THR A 51 9.11 -1.21 6.26
N VAL A 52 8.46 -1.72 7.30
CA VAL A 52 8.07 -3.13 7.40
C VAL A 52 7.14 -3.52 6.24
N ALA A 53 6.15 -2.69 5.91
CA ALA A 53 5.25 -2.94 4.79
C ALA A 53 6.01 -3.04 3.45
N VAL A 54 6.96 -2.14 3.17
CA VAL A 54 7.80 -2.20 1.95
C VAL A 54 8.71 -3.43 1.96
N ALA A 55 9.29 -3.80 3.10
CA ALA A 55 10.10 -5.02 3.20
C ALA A 55 9.29 -6.27 2.82
N PHE A 56 8.06 -6.40 3.32
CA PHE A 56 7.18 -7.49 2.90
C PHE A 56 6.72 -7.35 1.45
N ALA A 57 6.57 -6.12 0.92
CA ALA A 57 6.25 -5.89 -0.49
C ALA A 57 7.37 -6.35 -1.43
N LEU A 58 8.64 -6.17 -1.05
CA LEU A 58 9.80 -6.72 -1.75
C LEU A 58 9.78 -8.26 -1.72
N LEU A 59 9.48 -8.86 -0.57
CA LEU A 59 9.28 -10.30 -0.43
C LEU A 59 8.13 -10.81 -1.33
N GLN A 60 7.09 -10.01 -1.47
CA GLN A 60 5.96 -10.24 -2.36
C GLN A 60 6.39 -10.23 -3.84
N LEU A 61 7.19 -9.25 -4.25
CA LEU A 61 7.76 -9.17 -5.61
C LEU A 61 8.65 -10.38 -5.93
N VAL A 62 9.57 -10.72 -5.03
CA VAL A 62 10.48 -11.87 -5.21
C VAL A 62 9.69 -13.19 -5.27
N SER A 63 8.75 -13.40 -4.35
CA SER A 63 7.91 -14.61 -4.37
C SER A 63 6.98 -14.67 -5.59
N ALA A 64 6.55 -13.53 -6.13
CA ALA A 64 5.84 -13.49 -7.41
C ALA A 64 6.74 -13.96 -8.55
N LEU A 65 7.97 -13.44 -8.65
CA LEU A 65 8.93 -13.88 -9.67
C LEU A 65 9.20 -15.38 -9.60
N MET A 66 9.26 -15.97 -8.40
CA MET A 66 9.34 -17.43 -8.21
C MET A 66 8.11 -18.15 -8.76
N LEU A 67 6.90 -17.68 -8.43
CA LEU A 67 5.64 -18.26 -8.90
C LEU A 67 5.45 -18.19 -10.42
N TYR A 68 5.98 -17.13 -11.05
CA TYR A 68 5.96 -16.97 -12.51
C TYR A 68 7.17 -17.61 -13.20
N GLY A 69 7.97 -18.42 -12.48
CA GLY A 69 9.10 -19.17 -13.05
C GLY A 69 10.27 -18.30 -13.52
N ARG A 70 10.35 -17.04 -13.05
CA ARG A 70 11.43 -16.10 -13.37
C ARG A 70 12.63 -16.22 -12.43
N LEU A 71 12.43 -16.81 -11.26
CA LEU A 71 13.46 -17.14 -10.28
C LEU A 71 13.24 -18.55 -9.75
N PRO A 72 14.31 -19.27 -9.35
CA PRO A 72 14.15 -20.49 -8.57
C PRO A 72 13.50 -20.14 -7.23
N GLY A 73 12.60 -20.99 -6.77
CA GLY A 73 11.92 -20.82 -5.48
C GLY A 73 11.51 -22.16 -4.90
N PRO A 74 11.35 -22.25 -3.57
CA PRO A 74 10.93 -23.48 -2.93
C PRO A 74 9.49 -23.85 -3.32
N GLY A 75 9.12 -25.13 -3.14
CA GLY A 75 7.75 -25.61 -3.41
C GLY A 75 6.65 -24.88 -2.62
N TRP A 76 7.01 -24.18 -1.54
CA TRP A 76 6.11 -23.36 -0.72
C TRP A 76 6.08 -21.87 -1.11
N SER A 77 6.64 -21.46 -2.25
CA SER A 77 6.62 -20.06 -2.75
C SER A 77 5.22 -19.45 -2.77
N GLY A 78 4.17 -20.25 -3.05
CA GLY A 78 2.78 -19.80 -2.98
C GLY A 78 2.31 -19.46 -1.56
N VAL A 79 2.78 -20.21 -0.56
CA VAL A 79 2.50 -19.94 0.86
C VAL A 79 3.22 -18.65 1.28
N LEU A 80 4.50 -18.51 0.91
CA LEU A 80 5.29 -17.30 1.14
C LEU A 80 4.59 -16.06 0.60
N HIS A 81 4.19 -16.12 -0.67
CA HIS A 81 3.50 -15.03 -1.36
C HIS A 81 2.22 -14.66 -0.62
N ARG A 82 1.35 -15.62 -0.30
CA ARG A 82 0.07 -15.34 0.38
C ARG A 82 0.26 -14.70 1.77
N TRP A 83 1.15 -15.24 2.60
CA TRP A 83 1.32 -14.74 3.97
C TRP A 83 2.07 -13.41 4.02
N SER A 84 3.14 -13.24 3.23
CA SER A 84 3.83 -11.95 3.12
C SER A 84 2.88 -10.85 2.65
N GLY A 85 2.00 -11.13 1.69
CA GLY A 85 1.00 -10.18 1.21
C GLY A 85 -0.03 -9.79 2.29
N ARG A 86 -0.49 -10.76 3.10
CA ARG A 86 -1.40 -10.50 4.23
C ARG A 86 -0.74 -9.63 5.29
N ILE A 87 0.49 -9.95 5.66
CA ILE A 87 1.25 -9.19 6.66
C ILE A 87 1.51 -7.77 6.13
N ALA A 88 1.97 -7.62 4.89
CA ALA A 88 2.17 -6.31 4.25
C ALA A 88 0.91 -5.44 4.33
N PHE A 89 -0.26 -6.00 4.00
CA PHE A 89 -1.52 -5.26 4.05
C PHE A 89 -1.93 -4.92 5.49
N LEU A 90 -1.85 -5.88 6.42
CA LEU A 90 -2.20 -5.64 7.83
C LEU A 90 -1.30 -4.58 8.48
N VAL A 91 -0.03 -4.50 8.08
CA VAL A 91 0.90 -3.45 8.53
C VAL A 91 0.63 -2.12 7.81
N ALA A 92 0.21 -2.13 6.55
CA ALA A 92 -0.14 -0.91 5.81
C ALA A 92 -1.42 -0.23 6.33
N VAL A 93 -2.37 -0.98 6.89
CA VAL A 93 -3.61 -0.42 7.47
C VAL A 93 -3.34 0.60 8.58
N PRO A 94 -2.59 0.30 9.67
CA PRO A 94 -2.28 1.29 10.69
C PRO A 94 -1.43 2.45 10.16
N VAL A 95 -0.57 2.23 9.15
CA VAL A 95 0.14 3.33 8.47
C VAL A 95 -0.87 4.28 7.81
N ALA A 96 -1.86 3.74 7.12
CA ALA A 96 -2.91 4.52 6.47
C ALA A 96 -3.79 5.28 7.48
N VAL A 97 -4.09 4.67 8.63
CA VAL A 97 -4.78 5.39 9.73
C VAL A 97 -3.97 6.62 10.14
N HIS A 98 -2.65 6.48 10.32
CA HIS A 98 -1.80 7.65 10.61
C HIS A 98 -1.77 8.67 9.47
N CYS A 99 -1.76 8.23 8.21
CA CYS A 99 -1.76 9.16 7.07
C CYS A 99 -3.08 9.90 6.90
N LEU A 100 -4.20 9.22 7.13
CA LEU A 100 -5.52 9.69 6.73
C LEU A 100 -6.30 10.30 7.90
N TYR A 101 -6.29 9.65 9.06
CA TYR A 101 -6.98 10.14 10.26
C TYR A 101 -6.15 11.19 10.99
N ALA A 102 -4.87 10.92 11.26
CA ALA A 102 -4.07 11.86 12.04
C ALA A 102 -3.61 13.10 11.26
N LEU A 103 -3.44 13.00 9.93
CA LEU A 103 -2.87 14.08 9.10
C LEU A 103 -3.82 14.60 8.01
N GLY A 104 -4.80 13.79 7.59
CA GLY A 104 -5.70 14.13 6.49
C GLY A 104 -5.04 14.08 5.10
N TYR A 105 -5.85 14.44 4.10
CA TYR A 105 -5.42 14.63 2.72
C TYR A 105 -4.90 16.06 2.55
N GLN A 106 -3.63 16.20 2.17
CA GLN A 106 -2.93 17.49 2.18
C GLN A 106 -2.27 17.77 0.83
N THR A 107 -2.19 19.05 0.45
CA THR A 107 -1.69 19.47 -0.88
C THR A 107 -0.68 20.62 -0.83
N TYR A 108 -0.21 21.01 0.36
CA TYR A 108 0.61 22.21 0.55
C TYR A 108 2.05 22.10 0.00
N GLU A 109 2.53 20.89 -0.29
CA GLU A 109 3.85 20.64 -0.86
C GLU A 109 3.76 19.47 -1.86
N PRO A 110 4.51 19.47 -2.98
CA PRO A 110 4.44 18.41 -3.99
C PRO A 110 4.65 16.99 -3.44
N ARG A 111 5.60 16.81 -2.52
CA ARG A 111 5.85 15.52 -1.85
C ARG A 111 4.62 15.02 -1.10
N VAL A 112 3.94 15.92 -0.39
CA VAL A 112 2.75 15.63 0.43
C VAL A 112 1.56 15.35 -0.47
N LEU A 113 1.36 16.14 -1.52
CA LEU A 113 0.35 15.90 -2.55
C LEU A 113 0.51 14.49 -3.15
N TRP A 114 1.72 14.13 -3.58
CA TRP A 114 1.99 12.81 -4.14
C TRP A 114 1.77 11.69 -3.11
N HIS A 115 2.16 11.91 -1.85
CA HIS A 115 1.89 10.95 -0.78
C HIS A 115 0.39 10.70 -0.60
N SER A 116 -0.42 11.76 -0.50
CA SER A 116 -1.87 11.67 -0.32
C SER A 116 -2.56 11.02 -1.51
N LEU A 117 -2.22 11.43 -2.74
CA LEU A 117 -2.75 10.84 -3.98
C LEU A 117 -2.41 9.35 -4.10
N LEU A 118 -1.14 9.00 -3.93
CA LEU A 118 -0.67 7.63 -4.11
C LEU A 118 -1.08 6.70 -2.98
N GLY A 119 -1.29 7.23 -1.76
CA GLY A 119 -1.89 6.49 -0.66
C GLY A 119 -3.32 6.05 -1.01
N CYS A 120 -4.15 6.97 -1.51
CA CYS A 120 -5.50 6.66 -1.97
C CYS A 120 -5.50 5.67 -3.14
N PHE A 121 -4.65 5.92 -4.14
CA PHE A 121 -4.48 5.03 -5.29
C PHE A 121 -4.04 3.62 -4.89
N PHE A 122 -3.12 3.48 -3.93
CA PHE A 122 -2.66 2.18 -3.43
C PHE A 122 -3.81 1.32 -2.91
N PHE A 123 -4.68 1.86 -2.06
CA PHE A 123 -5.83 1.10 -1.53
C PHE A 123 -6.86 0.79 -2.62
N GLY A 124 -7.08 1.70 -3.57
CA GLY A 124 -7.91 1.41 -4.74
C GLY A 124 -7.35 0.25 -5.58
N ALA A 125 -6.09 0.34 -5.99
CA ALA A 125 -5.42 -0.70 -6.78
C ALA A 125 -5.34 -2.05 -6.04
N PHE A 126 -5.09 -2.03 -4.72
CA PHE A 126 -5.13 -3.24 -3.89
C PHE A 126 -6.52 -3.87 -3.87
N SER A 127 -7.57 -3.06 -3.77
CA SER A 127 -8.96 -3.55 -3.80
C SER A 127 -9.30 -4.21 -5.15
N ALA A 128 -8.89 -3.59 -6.27
CA ALA A 128 -8.98 -4.23 -7.59
C ALA A 128 -8.23 -5.56 -7.65
N LYS A 129 -6.98 -5.61 -7.15
CA LYS A 129 -6.18 -6.84 -7.10
C LYS A 129 -6.94 -7.97 -6.39
N MET A 130 -7.53 -7.68 -5.25
CA MET A 130 -8.25 -8.67 -4.44
C MET A 130 -9.49 -9.22 -5.14
N LEU A 131 -10.20 -8.38 -5.91
CA LEU A 131 -11.33 -8.81 -6.74
C LEU A 131 -10.87 -9.63 -7.95
N LEU A 132 -9.79 -9.20 -8.61
CA LEU A 132 -9.21 -9.91 -9.75
C LEU A 132 -8.71 -11.30 -9.35
N LEU A 133 -8.17 -11.50 -8.15
CA LEU A 133 -7.77 -12.82 -7.66
C LEU A 133 -8.94 -13.83 -7.58
N ARG A 134 -10.19 -13.36 -7.55
CA ARG A 134 -11.39 -14.21 -7.54
C ARG A 134 -11.96 -14.46 -8.95
N ALA A 135 -11.39 -13.84 -9.98
CA ALA A 135 -11.89 -13.92 -11.34
C ALA A 135 -11.29 -15.12 -12.10
N GLU A 136 -12.16 -16.02 -12.57
CA GLU A 136 -11.76 -17.30 -13.18
C GLU A 136 -11.02 -17.38 -14.53
N ARG A 137 -10.81 -16.39 -15.39
CA ARG A 137 -10.13 -16.62 -16.70
C ARG A 137 -9.42 -15.35 -17.09
N LEU A 138 -8.59 -14.86 -16.18
CA LEU A 138 -7.86 -13.63 -16.37
C LEU A 138 -6.70 -13.85 -17.33
N PRO A 139 -6.38 -12.86 -18.18
CA PRO A 139 -5.14 -12.90 -18.94
C PRO A 139 -3.96 -12.93 -17.96
N GLY A 140 -2.98 -13.81 -18.22
CA GLY A 140 -1.88 -14.08 -17.30
C GLY A 140 -0.99 -12.86 -16.97
N TRP A 141 -1.05 -11.79 -17.76
CA TRP A 141 -0.29 -10.56 -17.54
C TRP A 141 -0.97 -9.57 -16.59
N LEU A 142 -2.29 -9.66 -16.38
CA LEU A 142 -3.04 -8.63 -15.67
C LEU A 142 -2.73 -8.61 -14.17
N LEU A 143 -2.64 -9.79 -13.53
CA LEU A 143 -2.27 -9.88 -12.11
C LEU A 143 -0.86 -9.34 -11.84
N PRO A 144 0.17 -9.64 -12.66
CA PRO A 144 1.47 -8.99 -12.58
C PRO A 144 1.41 -7.47 -12.72
N VAL A 145 0.66 -6.93 -13.68
CA VAL A 145 0.55 -5.47 -13.88
C VAL A 145 -0.10 -4.79 -12.67
N VAL A 146 -1.24 -5.29 -12.21
CA VAL A 146 -1.93 -4.72 -11.03
C VAL A 146 -1.09 -4.90 -9.77
N GLY A 147 -0.43 -6.05 -9.60
CA GLY A 147 0.51 -6.28 -8.52
C GLY A 147 1.70 -5.31 -8.55
N GLY A 148 2.23 -5.03 -9.74
CA GLY A 148 3.27 -4.04 -9.97
C GLY A 148 2.82 -2.62 -9.61
N LEU A 149 1.60 -2.22 -10.01
CA LEU A 149 1.04 -0.92 -9.63
C LEU A 149 0.92 -0.76 -8.10
N VAL A 150 0.43 -1.79 -7.41
CA VAL A 150 0.34 -1.80 -5.94
C VAL A 150 1.73 -1.66 -5.30
N PHE A 151 2.72 -2.43 -5.78
CA PHE A 151 4.09 -2.36 -5.30
C PHE A 151 4.73 -0.98 -5.53
N SER A 152 4.59 -0.44 -6.75
CA SER A 152 5.14 0.86 -7.12
C SER A 152 4.50 1.99 -6.31
N ALA A 153 3.17 1.99 -6.16
CA ALA A 153 2.47 2.99 -5.36
C ALA A 153 2.94 2.97 -3.90
N LEU A 154 3.01 1.79 -3.27
CA LEU A 154 3.50 1.65 -1.90
C LEU A 154 4.95 2.14 -1.76
N THR A 155 5.81 1.81 -2.73
CA THR A 155 7.20 2.25 -2.76
C THR A 155 7.29 3.77 -2.79
N VAL A 156 6.55 4.45 -3.68
CA VAL A 156 6.59 5.92 -3.76
C VAL A 156 5.96 6.58 -2.52
N VAL A 157 4.90 6.00 -1.96
CA VAL A 157 4.31 6.44 -0.68
C VAL A 157 5.35 6.37 0.45
N TRP A 158 6.16 5.31 0.50
CA TRP A 158 7.24 5.18 1.47
C TRP A 158 8.37 6.18 1.21
N LEU A 159 8.79 6.37 -0.04
CA LEU A 159 9.82 7.35 -0.43
C LEU A 159 9.45 8.78 -0.03
N THR A 160 8.19 9.16 -0.23
CA THR A 160 7.66 10.50 0.07
C THR A 160 7.38 10.74 1.57
N SER A 161 7.36 9.68 2.38
CA SER A 161 7.07 9.76 3.82
C SER A 161 8.19 9.19 4.68
N ALA A 162 8.31 7.88 4.82
CA ALA A 162 9.21 7.26 5.79
C ALA A 162 10.69 7.54 5.46
N LEU A 163 11.08 7.41 4.19
CA LEU A 163 12.46 7.72 3.80
C LEU A 163 12.78 9.21 4.02
N TRP A 164 11.85 10.09 3.68
CA TRP A 164 11.98 11.52 3.97
C TRP A 164 12.13 11.77 5.48
N PHE A 165 11.28 11.15 6.30
CA PHE A 165 11.35 11.26 7.76
C PHE A 165 12.72 10.84 8.30
N PHE A 166 13.22 9.66 7.91
CA PHE A 166 14.54 9.20 8.39
C PHE A 166 15.69 10.10 7.93
N ARG A 167 15.59 10.72 6.75
CA ARG A 167 16.61 11.67 6.26
C ARG A 167 16.57 13.00 7.00
N THR A 168 15.39 13.44 7.42
CA THR A 168 15.18 14.76 8.05
C THR A 168 15.39 14.73 9.56
N PHE A 169 14.91 13.67 10.22
CA PHE A 169 14.88 13.56 11.69
C PHE A 169 15.82 12.47 12.23
N GLY A 170 16.45 11.69 11.36
CA GLY A 170 17.29 10.56 11.75
C GLY A 170 16.50 9.27 11.97
N VAL A 171 17.23 8.18 12.22
CA VAL A 171 16.65 6.87 12.53
C VAL A 171 16.33 6.83 14.02
N THR A 172 15.16 7.35 14.39
CA THR A 172 14.63 7.29 15.76
C THR A 172 13.59 6.17 15.87
N THR A 173 13.54 5.54 17.04
CA THR A 173 12.39 4.75 17.47
C THR A 173 11.48 5.68 18.22
#